data_AF-A0AA41QD64-F1
#
_entry.id   AF-A0AA41QD64-F1
#
_cell.length_a   1.000
_cell.length_b   1.000
_cell.length_c   1.000
_cell.angle_alpha   90.00
_cell.angle_beta   90.00
_cell.angle_gamma   90.00
#
_symmetry.space_group_name_H-M   'P 1'
#
loop_
_entity.id
_entity.type
_entity.pdbx_description
1 polymer ?
#
loop_
_entity_poly.entity_id
_entity_poly.type
_entity_poly.pdbx_seq_one_letter_code
_entity_poly.pdbx_strand_id
1 'polypeptide(L)'
;MCLQGEQRGHGDVDLSTLWKFADGLYLFCFREFVIPVASVWLHDLGYELRTTDVFVGINAEGRADHRRAGGHIYPLGAVRYPDVQPV
;
A
#
# COMPACT_ATOMS: atom_id res chain seq x y z
N MET A 1 -1.09 4.18 -7.70
CA MET A 1 -1.28 5.49 -8.37
C MET A 1 -1.76 6.52 -7.35
N CYS A 2 -1.11 7.68 -7.28
CA CYS A 2 -1.50 8.78 -6.39
C CYS A 2 -2.50 9.71 -7.08
N LEU A 3 -3.73 9.76 -6.57
CA LEU A 3 -4.81 10.58 -7.14
C LEU A 3 -4.72 12.06 -6.72
N GLN A 4 -4.23 12.33 -5.51
CA GLN A 4 -4.08 13.64 -4.92
C GLN A 4 -2.91 13.64 -3.92
N GLY A 5 -2.17 14.75 -3.85
CA GLY A 5 -1.00 14.93 -2.98
C GLY A 5 0.25 15.34 -3.75
N GLU A 6 1.39 15.36 -3.07
CA GLU A 6 2.69 15.77 -3.66
C GLU A 6 3.11 14.89 -4.85
N GLN A 7 2.72 13.60 -4.82
CA GLN A 7 3.07 12.61 -5.84
C GLN A 7 1.96 12.42 -6.89
N ARG A 8 1.03 13.38 -7.03
CA ARG A 8 -0.15 13.24 -7.91
C ARG A 8 0.25 12.85 -9.33
N GLY A 9 -0.39 11.80 -9.84
CA GLY A 9 -0.17 11.27 -11.19
C GLY A 9 0.90 10.17 -11.25
N HIS A 10 1.71 10.00 -10.20
CA HIS A 10 2.67 8.90 -10.14
C HIS A 10 1.93 7.57 -9.88
N GLY A 11 2.35 6.52 -10.57
CA GLY A 11 1.85 5.16 -10.36
C GLY A 11 2.90 4.16 -10.81
N ASP A 12 3.12 3.14 -10.00
CA ASP A 12 4.09 2.09 -10.26
C ASP A 12 3.52 0.73 -9.80
N VAL A 13 4.24 -0.34 -10.13
CA VAL A 13 4.06 -1.68 -9.59
C VAL A 13 5.29 -2.06 -8.77
N ASP A 14 5.05 -2.47 -7.52
CA ASP A 14 6.11 -2.79 -6.58
C ASP A 14 5.94 -4.19 -6.00
N LEU A 15 7.05 -4.75 -5.52
CA LEU A 15 7.00 -6.01 -4.79
C LEU A 15 6.25 -5.81 -3.47
N SER A 16 5.22 -6.62 -3.26
CA SER A 16 4.43 -6.60 -2.04
C SER A 16 4.33 -7.97 -1.38
N THR A 17 4.01 -7.97 -0.09
CA THR A 17 3.69 -9.15 0.70
C THR A 17 2.44 -8.87 1.52
N LEU A 18 1.50 -9.81 1.52
CA LEU A 18 0.23 -9.69 2.20
C LEU A 18 0.06 -10.83 3.21
N TRP A 19 -0.38 -10.49 4.41
CA TRP A 19 -0.72 -11.44 5.47
C TRP A 19 -2.13 -11.19 5.97
N LYS A 20 -2.92 -12.25 6.13
CA LYS A 20 -4.18 -12.17 6.88
C LYS A 20 -3.86 -12.23 8.37
N PHE A 21 -4.08 -11.15 9.08
CA PHE A 21 -3.79 -11.05 10.51
C PHE A 21 -4.97 -11.51 11.36
N ALA A 22 -6.19 -11.12 10.96
CA ALA A 22 -7.46 -11.62 11.48
C ALA A 22 -8.55 -11.53 10.40
N ASP A 23 -9.77 -11.91 10.71
CA ASP A 23 -10.90 -11.69 9.80
C ASP A 23 -11.13 -10.19 9.57
N GLY A 24 -11.11 -9.78 8.31
CA GLY A 24 -11.20 -8.38 7.92
C GLY A 24 -9.93 -7.56 8.17
N LEU A 25 -8.87 -8.14 8.77
CA LEU A 25 -7.67 -7.39 9.14
C LEU A 25 -6.43 -7.96 8.44
N TYR A 26 -5.77 -7.11 7.65
CA TYR A 26 -4.67 -7.52 6.77
C TYR A 26 -3.43 -6.65 6.99
N LEU A 27 -2.27 -7.30 7.02
CA LEU A 27 -0.97 -6.62 7.00
C LEU A 27 -0.44 -6.65 5.58
N PHE A 28 -0.27 -5.48 4.97
CA PHE A 28 0.27 -5.30 3.63
C PHE A 28 1.61 -4.58 3.73
N CYS A 29 2.63 -5.14 3.10
CA CYS A 29 3.97 -4.56 3.06
C CYS A 29 4.39 -4.38 1.61
N PHE A 30 5.07 -3.27 1.29
CA PHE A 30 5.69 -3.09 -0.02
C PHE A 30 7.06 -2.42 0.08
N ARG A 31 7.83 -2.58 -0.99
CA ARG A 31 9.14 -1.95 -1.19
C ARG A 31 9.21 -1.38 -2.59
N GLU A 32 9.46 -0.08 -2.69
CA GLU A 32 9.54 0.60 -3.97
C GLU A 32 10.80 0.20 -4.75
N PHE A 33 10.67 0.08 -6.07
CA PHE A 33 11.81 -0.18 -6.95
C PHE A 33 12.59 1.07 -7.34
N VAL A 34 11.89 2.20 -7.53
CA VAL A 34 12.48 3.44 -8.08
C VAL A 34 13.13 4.29 -6.99
N ILE A 35 12.46 4.44 -5.85
CA ILE A 35 12.95 5.24 -4.72
C ILE A 35 13.16 4.33 -3.49
N PRO A 36 14.12 4.66 -2.60
CA PRO A 36 14.44 3.83 -1.45
C PRO A 36 13.40 4.01 -0.33
N VAL A 37 12.20 3.47 -0.55
CA VAL A 37 11.06 3.52 0.37
C VAL A 37 10.51 2.12 0.58
N ALA A 38 10.16 1.82 1.81
CA ALA A 38 9.36 0.66 2.20
C ALA A 38 8.24 1.13 3.13
N SER A 39 7.15 0.37 3.17
CA SER A 39 6.02 0.70 4.02
C SER A 39 5.27 -0.53 4.49
N VAL A 40 4.70 -0.43 5.68
CA VAL A 40 3.87 -1.46 6.32
C VAL A 40 2.53 -0.85 6.67
N TRP A 41 1.47 -1.42 6.10
CA TRP A 41 0.09 -1.02 6.28
C TRP A 41 -0.70 -2.07 7.06
N LEU A 42 -1.55 -1.60 7.96
CA LEU A 42 -2.63 -2.38 8.55
C LEU A 42 -3.96 -1.92 7.94
N HIS A 43 -4.60 -2.81 7.20
CA HIS A 43 -5.91 -2.59 6.58
C HIS A 43 -7.01 -3.26 7.38
N ASP A 44 -7.93 -2.48 7.94
CA ASP A 44 -9.22 -2.94 8.43
C ASP A 44 -10.25 -2.84 7.30
N LEU A 45 -10.50 -3.98 6.66
CA LEU A 45 -11.53 -4.22 5.64
C LEU A 45 -12.83 -4.75 6.24
N GLY A 46 -12.93 -4.80 7.57
CA GLY A 46 -14.13 -5.18 8.31
C GLY A 46 -15.05 -3.98 8.52
N TYR A 47 -15.19 -3.56 9.78
CA TYR A 47 -16.20 -2.56 10.16
C TYR A 47 -15.75 -1.13 9.87
N GLU A 48 -14.47 -0.80 10.14
CA GLU A 48 -14.03 0.59 10.13
C GLU A 48 -13.68 1.11 8.73
N LEU A 49 -13.36 0.22 7.77
CA LEU A 49 -12.87 0.57 6.44
C LEU A 49 -11.76 1.62 6.52
N ARG A 50 -10.73 1.31 7.31
CA ARG A 50 -9.62 2.21 7.62
C ARG A 50 -8.28 1.54 7.40
N THR A 51 -7.29 2.36 7.13
CA THR A 51 -5.91 1.94 6.98
C THR A 51 -4.97 2.83 7.77
N THR A 52 -3.90 2.24 8.32
CA THR A 52 -2.82 2.94 9.01
C THR A 52 -1.48 2.40 8.56
N ASP A 53 -0.44 3.22 8.60
CA ASP A 53 0.87 2.89 8.04
C ASP A 53 2.06 3.46 8.82
N VAL A 54 3.21 2.85 8.55
CA VAL A 54 4.52 3.49 8.68
C VAL A 54 5.34 3.38 7.39
N PHE A 55 5.75 4.53 6.87
CA PHE A 55 6.76 4.67 5.82
C PHE A 55 8.16 4.72 6.44
N VAL A 56 9.09 4.03 5.80
CA VAL A 56 10.52 4.05 6.13
C VAL A 56 11.30 4.22 4.84
N GLY A 57 12.18 5.22 4.78
CA GLY A 57 12.99 5.47 3.61
C GLY A 57 14.20 6.35 3.88
N ILE A 58 14.77 6.89 2.80
CA ILE A 58 15.90 7.82 2.84
C ILE A 58 15.49 9.11 2.14
N ASN A 59 15.72 10.25 2.78
CA ASN A 59 15.40 11.57 2.21
C ASN A 59 16.48 12.07 1.23
N ALA A 60 16.26 13.24 0.64
CA ALA A 60 17.18 13.83 -0.35
C ALA A 60 18.58 14.14 0.23
N GLU A 61 18.71 14.34 1.54
CA GLU A 61 19.98 14.54 2.22
C GLU A 61 20.65 13.22 2.66
N GLY A 62 20.11 12.06 2.27
CA GLY A 62 20.66 10.75 2.64
C GLY A 62 20.38 10.32 4.07
N ARG A 63 19.41 10.95 4.76
CA ARG A 63 19.04 10.62 6.15
C ARG A 63 17.82 9.71 6.19
N ALA A 64 17.72 8.90 7.24
CA ALA A 64 16.53 8.09 7.49
C ALA A 64 15.29 8.98 7.66
N ASP A 65 14.23 8.63 6.96
CA ASP A 65 12.91 9.27 7.02
C ASP A 65 11.85 8.24 7.45
N HIS A 66 11.08 8.59 8.48
CA HIS A 66 10.08 7.73 9.09
C HIS A 66 8.79 8.53 9.26
N ARG A 67 7.73 8.16 8.54
CA ARG A 67 6.46 8.89 8.53
C ARG A 67 5.28 7.95 8.78
N ARG A 68 4.21 8.48 9.36
CA ARG A 68 2.95 7.76 9.55
C ARG A 68 1.95 8.24 8.53
N ALA A 69 1.15 7.33 7.99
CA ALA A 69 -0.01 7.67 7.20
C ALA A 69 -1.24 6.86 7.61
N GLY A 70 -2.37 7.22 7.02
CA GLY A 70 -3.64 6.54 7.20
C GLY A 70 -4.69 7.07 6.25
N GLY A 71 -5.81 6.37 6.16
CA GLY A 71 -6.88 6.75 5.26
C GLY A 71 -8.15 5.94 5.44
N HIS A 72 -9.19 6.39 4.74
CA HIS A 72 -10.46 5.68 4.61
C HIS A 72 -10.43 4.82 3.35
N ILE A 73 -11.01 3.63 3.44
CA ILE A 73 -11.06 2.64 2.37
C ILE A 73 -12.45 2.71 1.71
N TYR A 74 -12.47 2.87 0.39
CA TYR A 74 -13.69 2.82 -0.42
C TYR A 74 -13.50 1.76 -1.51
N PRO A 75 -14.15 0.59 -1.41
CA PRO A 75 -14.07 -0.42 -2.45
C PRO A 75 -14.68 0.09 -3.76
N LEU A 76 -13.90 0.10 -4.84
CA LEU A 76 -14.36 0.58 -6.14
C LEU A 76 -14.85 -0.56 -7.06
N GLY A 77 -14.34 -1.77 -6.87
CA GLY A 77 -14.70 -2.94 -7.67
C GLY A 77 -13.84 -4.15 -7.33
N ALA A 78 -14.20 -5.30 -7.91
CA ALA A 78 -13.44 -6.54 -7.81
C ALA A 78 -13.27 -7.15 -9.21
N VAL A 79 -12.06 -7.64 -9.50
CA VAL A 79 -11.75 -8.33 -10.76
C VAL A 79 -11.71 -9.82 -10.48
N ARG A 80 -12.43 -10.61 -11.30
CA ARG A 80 -12.37 -12.07 -11.28
C ARG A 80 -11.79 -12.55 -12.59
N TYR A 81 -10.64 -13.19 -12.52
CA TYR A 81 -10.05 -13.82 -13.69
C TYR A 81 -10.78 -15.14 -13.98
N PRO A 82 -11.06 -15.46 -15.26
CA PRO A 82 -11.49 -16.80 -15.65
C PRO A 82 -10.42 -17.82 -15.30
N ASP A 83 -10.82 -19.08 -15.13
CA ASP A 83 -9.90 -20.20 -14.86
C ASP A 83 -9.18 -20.63 -16.15
N VAL A 84 -8.41 -19.70 -16.71
CA VAL A 84 -7.57 -19.87 -17.90
C VAL A 84 -6.27 -19.12 -17.68
N GLN A 85 -5.16 -19.68 -18.14
CA GLN A 85 -3.87 -18.98 -18.10
C GLN A 85 -3.92 -17.77 -19.04
N PRO A 86 -3.35 -16.61 -18.65
CA PRO A 86 -3.08 -15.55 -19.60
C PRO A 86 -2.09 -16.05 -20.66
N VAL A 87 -2.43 -15.85 -21.94
CA VAL A 87 -1.52 -16.07 -23.08
C VAL A 87 -0.55 -14.90 -23.25
#